data_AF-A0A5C9E7S3-F1
#
_entry.id   AF-A0A5C9E7S3-F1
#
_cell.length_a   1.000
_cell.length_b   1.000
_cell.length_c   1.000
_cell.angle_alpha   90.00
_cell.angle_beta   90.00
_cell.angle_gamma   90.00
#
_symmetry.space_group_name_H-M   'P 1'
#
loop_
_entity.id
_entity.type
_entity.pdbx_description
1 polymer ?
#
loop_
_entity_poly.entity_id
_entity_poly.type
_entity_poly.pdbx_seq_one_letter_code
_entity_poly.pdbx_strand_id
1 'polypeptide(L)'
;MTVQEHNKILNDLNKVFIPCRTVLEMEALISLYLLDHNYNHIKEVPHTRPSSEHLIKILGYQDTPFYMDIIDFFINCAIPKVKPLVTYARDNHDRIRMGNIIPYSKTRVCVYLALHQLKLKFLIIKSIIDKFKEKIPNKTYSNLTRQEKNVKIHLTEFSEEYYLKNKMNLTILFPKSKASDRVKKMLKNDHSITGEKLLEMATSREFFDKNNIIKFIMREIKASVFVCKLMFAKMDLADPFSKTEETMIDAEEVMTSNDFIPELIPAICQNMDENNLDQLKSCIGAFYFLLDKVFEGINRAVEIASRGQLQLEIYEPIYYTGNILSI
;
A
#
# COMPACT_ATOMS: atom_id res chain seq x y z
N MET A 1 -38.37 11.46 4.55
CA MET A 1 -37.79 11.60 3.19
C MET A 1 -36.28 11.48 3.30
N THR A 2 -35.79 10.29 2.92
CA THR A 2 -34.43 9.89 2.50
C THR A 2 -33.22 10.50 3.22
N VAL A 3 -32.77 9.76 4.24
CA VAL A 3 -31.39 9.74 4.73
C VAL A 3 -30.46 9.42 3.57
N GLN A 4 -29.47 10.28 3.37
CA GLN A 4 -28.48 10.20 2.30
C GLN A 4 -27.82 8.81 2.24
N GLU A 5 -27.95 8.17 1.08
CA GLU A 5 -27.12 7.03 0.68
C GLU A 5 -25.66 7.39 0.94
N HIS A 6 -24.98 6.58 1.76
CA HIS A 6 -23.57 6.69 2.02
C HIS A 6 -22.83 6.71 0.68
N ASN A 7 -22.13 7.80 0.40
CA ASN A 7 -21.33 8.00 -0.82
C ASN A 7 -20.16 6.98 -0.87
N LYS A 8 -20.48 5.71 -1.18
CA LYS A 8 -19.52 4.65 -1.44
C LYS A 8 -18.82 4.95 -2.77
N ILE A 9 -17.56 5.33 -2.73
CA ILE A 9 -16.73 5.24 -3.94
C ILE A 9 -16.39 3.77 -4.16
N LEU A 10 -17.30 3.03 -4.80
CA LEU A 10 -17.01 1.73 -5.42
C LEU A 10 -16.97 1.94 -6.94
N ASN A 11 -16.02 2.76 -7.39
CA ASN A 11 -15.69 2.90 -8.80
C ASN A 11 -14.82 1.72 -9.27
N ASP A 12 -14.93 1.36 -10.55
CA ASP A 12 -14.03 0.41 -11.20
C ASP A 12 -12.59 0.93 -11.13
N LEU A 13 -11.73 0.15 -10.46
CA LEU A 13 -10.33 0.45 -10.20
C LEU A 13 -9.55 0.78 -11.50
N ASN A 14 -9.96 0.21 -12.64
CA ASN A 14 -9.39 0.51 -13.96
C ASN A 14 -9.56 1.98 -14.37
N LYS A 15 -10.72 2.57 -14.07
CA LYS A 15 -11.03 3.97 -14.45
C LYS A 15 -10.23 4.97 -13.61
N VAL A 16 -9.82 4.56 -12.42
CA VAL A 16 -8.99 5.34 -11.48
C VAL A 16 -7.50 5.19 -11.79
N PHE A 17 -7.09 3.98 -12.20
CA PHE A 17 -5.69 3.67 -12.48
C PHE A 17 -5.12 4.46 -13.66
N ILE A 18 -5.83 4.51 -14.80
CA ILE A 18 -5.31 5.16 -16.02
C ILE A 18 -4.78 6.58 -15.77
N PRO A 19 -5.51 7.49 -15.10
CA PRO A 19 -5.01 8.85 -14.81
C PRO A 19 -3.99 8.92 -13.66
N CYS A 20 -3.83 7.85 -12.87
CA CYS A 20 -3.01 7.82 -11.65
C CYS A 20 -1.91 6.76 -11.69
N ARG A 21 -1.60 6.22 -12.88
CA ARG A 21 -0.63 5.14 -13.10
C ARG A 21 0.73 5.42 -12.45
N THR A 22 1.13 6.69 -12.45
CA THR A 22 2.41 7.17 -11.90
C THR A 22 2.56 6.91 -10.42
N VAL A 23 1.46 6.71 -9.68
CA VAL A 23 1.49 6.25 -8.28
C VAL A 23 2.14 4.87 -8.19
N LEU A 24 1.73 3.94 -9.06
CA LEU A 24 2.33 2.60 -9.10
C LEU A 24 3.76 2.62 -9.65
N GLU A 25 4.05 3.48 -10.63
CA GLU A 25 5.41 3.61 -11.17
C GLU A 25 6.39 4.10 -10.09
N MET A 26 5.98 5.12 -9.32
CA MET A 26 6.76 5.62 -8.21
C MET A 26 6.88 4.58 -7.09
N GLU A 27 5.80 3.86 -6.76
CA GLU A 27 5.83 2.78 -5.76
C GLU A 27 6.77 1.65 -6.18
N ALA A 28 6.70 1.21 -7.43
CA ALA A 28 7.58 0.18 -7.97
C ALA A 28 9.05 0.64 -7.96
N LEU A 29 9.32 1.89 -8.34
CA LEU A 29 10.67 2.46 -8.30
C LEU A 29 11.25 2.47 -6.88
N ILE A 30 10.47 2.92 -5.89
CA ILE A 30 10.90 2.92 -4.49
C ILE A 30 11.06 1.49 -3.96
N SER A 31 10.19 0.56 -4.37
CA SER A 31 10.35 -0.86 -4.02
C SER A 31 11.67 -1.41 -4.56
N LEU A 32 12.07 -1.07 -5.81
CA LEU A 32 13.37 -1.47 -6.35
C LEU A 32 14.54 -0.82 -5.60
N TYR A 33 14.47 0.47 -5.28
CA TYR A 33 15.50 1.15 -4.47
C TYR A 33 15.76 0.42 -3.13
N LEU A 34 14.68 -0.03 -2.48
CA LEU A 34 14.72 -0.73 -1.20
C LEU A 34 15.18 -2.20 -1.30
N LEU A 35 15.54 -2.71 -2.48
CA LEU A 35 16.28 -3.97 -2.60
C LEU A 35 17.67 -3.83 -1.98
N ASP A 36 18.33 -2.73 -2.28
CA ASP A 36 19.74 -2.49 -1.93
C ASP A 36 19.90 -1.50 -0.77
N HIS A 37 18.84 -0.79 -0.38
CA HIS A 37 18.91 0.31 0.58
C HIS A 37 17.94 0.16 1.76
N ASN A 38 18.32 0.70 2.92
CA ASN A 38 17.47 0.76 4.10
C ASN A 38 16.46 1.92 4.01
N TYR A 39 15.20 1.64 4.34
CA TYR A 39 14.12 2.63 4.37
C TYR A 39 14.41 3.85 5.26
N ASN A 40 15.20 3.69 6.32
CA ASN A 40 15.61 4.78 7.20
C ASN A 40 16.36 5.91 6.47
N HIS A 41 16.96 5.65 5.30
CA HIS A 41 17.62 6.68 4.50
C HIS A 41 16.64 7.62 3.78
N ILE A 42 15.42 7.15 3.51
CA ILE A 42 14.45 7.90 2.71
C ILE A 42 13.19 8.28 3.50
N LYS A 43 12.96 7.72 4.68
CA LYS A 43 11.70 7.90 5.45
C LYS A 43 11.32 9.36 5.71
N GLU A 44 12.30 10.24 5.89
CA GLU A 44 12.10 11.66 6.21
C GLU A 44 12.01 12.56 4.96
N VAL A 45 12.47 12.07 3.81
CA VAL A 45 12.53 12.84 2.56
C VAL A 45 11.16 13.46 2.20
N PRO A 46 10.01 12.78 2.36
CA PRO A 46 8.72 13.38 2.06
C PRO A 46 8.43 14.69 2.80
N HIS A 47 8.88 14.84 4.05
CA HIS A 47 8.65 16.06 4.84
C HIS A 47 9.36 17.28 4.25
N THR A 48 10.46 17.07 3.51
CA THR A 48 11.23 18.14 2.87
C THR A 48 10.59 18.68 1.59
N ARG A 49 9.56 18.00 1.05
CA ARG A 49 8.93 18.32 -0.24
C ARG A 49 9.96 18.44 -1.38
N PRO A 50 10.67 17.35 -1.68
CA PRO A 50 11.80 17.40 -2.60
C PRO A 50 11.35 17.83 -3.99
N SER A 51 12.21 18.59 -4.68
CA SER A 51 12.12 18.73 -6.13
C SER A 51 12.45 17.38 -6.80
N SER A 52 12.10 17.25 -8.08
CA SER A 52 12.42 16.02 -8.81
C SER A 52 13.93 15.78 -8.90
N GLU A 53 14.72 16.82 -9.20
CA GLU A 53 16.19 16.78 -9.19
C GLU A 53 16.76 16.33 -7.84
N HIS A 54 16.21 16.84 -6.73
CA HIS A 54 16.67 16.47 -5.40
C HIS A 54 16.35 15.01 -5.08
N LEU A 55 15.15 14.55 -5.44
CA LEU A 55 14.73 13.17 -5.23
C LEU A 55 15.53 12.18 -6.10
N ILE A 56 15.80 12.52 -7.37
CA ILE A 56 16.68 11.74 -8.25
C ILE A 56 18.07 11.59 -7.61
N LYS A 57 18.62 12.68 -7.07
CA LYS A 57 19.93 12.67 -6.41
C LYS A 57 19.95 11.81 -5.15
N ILE A 58 18.91 11.88 -4.32
CA ILE A 58 18.79 11.06 -3.11
C ILE A 58 18.72 9.57 -3.46
N LEU A 59 17.96 9.22 -4.49
CA LEU A 59 17.76 7.83 -4.90
C LEU A 59 18.92 7.27 -5.74
N GLY A 60 19.88 8.10 -6.16
CA GLY A 60 21.05 7.65 -6.93
C GLY A 60 20.72 7.30 -8.39
N TYR A 61 19.66 7.87 -8.97
CA TYR A 61 19.17 7.51 -10.31
C TYR A 61 19.61 8.46 -11.43
N GLN A 62 20.64 9.29 -11.21
CA GLN A 62 21.12 10.30 -12.16
C GLN A 62 21.54 9.72 -13.53
N ASP A 63 22.00 8.48 -13.56
CA ASP A 63 22.52 7.84 -14.77
C ASP A 63 21.48 6.93 -15.47
N THR A 64 20.23 6.97 -14.99
CA THR A 64 19.13 6.12 -15.47
C THR A 64 17.96 6.99 -15.93
N PRO A 65 17.97 7.46 -17.21
CA PRO A 65 16.92 8.34 -17.75
C PRO A 65 15.51 7.81 -17.53
N PHE A 66 15.33 6.49 -17.64
CA PHE A 66 14.05 5.83 -17.39
C PHE A 66 13.50 6.06 -15.98
N TYR A 67 14.35 5.99 -14.94
CA TYR A 67 13.93 6.24 -13.55
C TYR A 67 13.76 7.72 -13.27
N MET A 68 14.57 8.57 -13.91
CA MET A 68 14.42 10.02 -13.83
C MET A 68 13.06 10.47 -14.36
N ASP A 69 12.64 9.97 -15.52
CA ASP A 69 11.35 10.30 -16.13
C ASP A 69 10.16 9.94 -15.21
N ILE A 70 10.23 8.81 -14.51
CA ILE A 70 9.21 8.40 -13.51
C ILE A 70 9.12 9.45 -12.40
N ILE A 71 10.27 9.83 -11.83
CA ILE A 71 10.34 10.78 -10.72
C ILE A 71 9.86 12.16 -11.18
N ASP A 72 10.37 12.65 -12.31
CA ASP A 72 10.00 13.94 -12.88
C ASP A 72 8.51 14.03 -13.16
N PHE A 73 7.93 13.01 -13.80
CA PHE A 73 6.50 13.02 -14.09
C PHE A 73 5.67 12.91 -12.80
N PHE A 74 6.09 12.10 -11.83
CA PHE A 74 5.38 12.01 -10.56
C PHE A 74 5.39 13.36 -9.80
N ILE A 75 6.56 13.96 -9.60
CA ILE A 75 6.75 15.20 -8.84
C ILE A 75 6.14 16.41 -9.56
N ASN A 76 6.32 16.53 -10.89
CA ASN A 76 5.95 17.72 -11.63
C ASN A 76 4.55 17.63 -12.30
N CYS A 77 3.99 16.43 -12.48
CA CYS A 77 2.66 16.27 -13.09
C CYS A 77 1.60 15.67 -12.16
N ALA A 78 1.95 14.70 -11.31
CA ALA A 78 0.98 14.02 -10.45
C ALA A 78 0.75 14.75 -9.12
N ILE A 79 1.84 15.07 -8.40
CA ILE A 79 1.77 15.79 -7.11
C ILE A 79 1.07 17.15 -7.23
N PRO A 80 1.33 18.01 -8.24
CA PRO A 80 0.72 19.35 -8.30
C PRO A 80 -0.79 19.34 -8.50
N LYS A 81 -1.37 18.22 -8.94
CA LYS A 81 -2.83 18.04 -9.01
C LYS A 81 -3.46 17.91 -7.61
N VAL A 82 -2.69 17.49 -6.61
CA VAL A 82 -3.15 17.37 -5.22
C VAL A 82 -3.23 18.76 -4.60
N LYS A 83 -4.45 19.20 -4.30
CA LYS A 83 -4.68 20.51 -3.68
C LYS A 83 -4.44 20.48 -2.16
N PRO A 84 -3.74 21.49 -1.60
CA PRO A 84 -3.58 21.67 -0.16
C PRO A 84 -4.88 21.57 0.62
N LEU A 85 -4.82 21.04 1.85
CA LEU A 85 -5.90 21.20 2.80
C LEU A 85 -5.84 22.64 3.29
N VAL A 86 -6.72 23.51 2.80
CA VAL A 86 -6.85 24.87 3.35
C VAL A 86 -7.23 24.76 4.84
N THR A 87 -6.24 24.88 5.74
CA THR A 87 -6.43 25.13 7.16
C THR A 87 -6.69 26.63 7.31
N TYR A 88 -7.95 27.02 7.51
CA TYR A 88 -8.30 28.40 7.80
C TYR A 88 -7.73 28.79 9.17
N ALA A 89 -6.50 29.29 9.21
CA ALA A 89 -6.01 30.16 10.28
C ALA A 89 -6.18 31.61 9.82
N ARG A 90 -7.44 32.02 9.59
CA ARG A 90 -7.80 33.44 9.47
C ARG A 90 -9.15 33.62 10.14
N ASP A 91 -9.11 34.20 11.33
CA ASP A 91 -10.22 34.98 11.86
C ASP A 91 -10.66 35.95 10.76
N ASN A 92 -11.81 35.67 10.15
CA ASN A 92 -12.69 36.67 9.56
C ASN A 92 -13.95 35.96 9.05
N HIS A 93 -15.06 36.31 9.70
CA HIS A 93 -16.42 36.42 9.15
C HIS A 93 -16.57 35.96 7.69
N ASP A 94 -16.99 34.70 7.51
CA ASP A 94 -18.02 34.28 6.55
C ASP A 94 -18.03 32.76 6.45
N ARG A 95 -18.91 32.12 7.24
CA ARG A 95 -19.19 30.67 7.18
C ARG A 95 -19.85 30.21 5.87
N ILE A 96 -19.96 31.07 4.86
CA ILE A 96 -20.77 30.82 3.66
C ILE A 96 -19.98 31.17 2.39
N ARG A 97 -18.84 30.52 2.18
CA ARG A 97 -18.24 30.33 0.84
C ARG A 97 -17.30 29.14 0.84
N MET A 98 -17.79 27.98 1.28
CA MET A 98 -17.18 26.72 0.88
C MET A 98 -17.48 26.53 -0.60
N GLY A 99 -16.50 26.83 -1.48
CA GLY A 99 -16.59 26.41 -2.88
C GLY A 99 -16.87 24.91 -2.96
N ASN A 100 -17.58 24.47 -4.02
CA ASN A 100 -18.01 23.08 -4.18
C ASN A 100 -16.93 22.08 -3.77
N ILE A 101 -17.23 21.24 -2.77
CA ILE A 101 -16.29 20.29 -2.15
C ILE A 101 -15.98 19.13 -3.11
N ILE A 102 -16.91 18.80 -4.01
CA ILE A 102 -16.81 17.72 -5.02
C ILE A 102 -15.57 17.84 -5.94
N PRO A 103 -15.23 19.02 -6.50
CA PRO A 103 -13.96 19.24 -7.20
C PRO A 103 -12.70 18.86 -6.42
N TYR A 104 -12.66 19.07 -5.11
CA TYR A 104 -11.48 18.75 -4.29
C TYR A 104 -11.27 17.24 -4.15
N SER A 105 -12.36 16.49 -3.93
CA SER A 105 -12.34 15.03 -3.86
C SER A 105 -11.90 14.43 -5.21
N LYS A 106 -12.30 15.03 -6.34
CA LYS A 106 -11.84 14.63 -7.69
C LYS A 106 -10.34 14.92 -7.93
N THR A 107 -9.78 15.98 -7.35
CA THR A 107 -8.34 16.28 -7.48
C THR A 107 -7.43 15.37 -6.65
N ARG A 108 -8.01 14.59 -5.72
CA ARG A 108 -7.27 13.71 -4.79
C ARG A 108 -7.38 12.23 -5.13
N VAL A 109 -7.86 11.91 -6.33
CA VAL A 109 -8.02 10.53 -6.81
C VAL A 109 -6.69 9.74 -6.75
N CYS A 110 -5.56 10.39 -7.03
CA CYS A 110 -4.24 9.75 -6.92
C CYS A 110 -3.85 9.43 -5.46
N VAL A 111 -4.24 10.28 -4.50
CA VAL A 111 -4.04 10.04 -3.06
C VAL A 111 -4.87 8.84 -2.61
N TYR A 112 -6.14 8.78 -3.02
CA TYR A 112 -7.01 7.64 -2.70
C TYR A 112 -6.51 6.33 -3.34
N LEU A 113 -5.94 6.38 -4.55
CA LEU A 113 -5.29 5.22 -5.15
C LEU A 113 -4.07 4.77 -4.34
N ALA A 114 -3.20 5.69 -3.93
CA ALA A 114 -2.03 5.36 -3.11
C ALA A 114 -2.44 4.71 -1.77
N LEU A 115 -3.42 5.31 -1.07
CA LEU A 115 -3.98 4.77 0.17
C LEU A 115 -4.66 3.41 -0.05
N HIS A 116 -5.35 3.22 -1.18
CA HIS A 116 -5.96 1.95 -1.51
C HIS A 116 -4.92 0.85 -1.71
N GLN A 117 -3.84 1.14 -2.44
CA GLN A 117 -2.76 0.18 -2.66
C GLN A 117 -2.08 -0.21 -1.35
N LEU A 118 -1.86 0.76 -0.44
CA LEU A 118 -1.35 0.48 0.91
C LEU A 118 -2.32 -0.39 1.70
N LYS A 119 -3.61 0.00 1.78
CA LYS A 119 -4.63 -0.73 2.54
C LYS A 119 -4.81 -2.15 2.02
N LEU A 120 -4.79 -2.34 0.70
CA LEU A 120 -5.02 -3.64 0.07
C LEU A 120 -3.91 -4.64 0.40
N LYS A 121 -2.64 -4.21 0.49
CA LYS A 121 -1.54 -5.09 0.92
C LYS A 121 -1.80 -5.67 2.32
N PHE A 122 -2.24 -4.84 3.25
CA PHE A 122 -2.62 -5.28 4.60
C PHE A 122 -3.89 -6.16 4.61
N LEU A 123 -4.88 -5.86 3.77
CA LEU A 123 -6.06 -6.72 3.63
C LEU A 123 -5.74 -8.10 3.04
N ILE A 124 -4.79 -8.19 2.10
CA ILE A 124 -4.29 -9.45 1.57
C ILE A 124 -3.62 -10.25 2.69
N ILE A 125 -2.72 -9.62 3.47
CA ILE A 125 -2.07 -10.26 4.61
C ILE A 125 -3.11 -10.79 5.62
N LYS A 126 -4.11 -9.96 5.97
CA LYS A 126 -5.22 -10.35 6.84
C LYS A 126 -5.96 -11.58 6.28
N SER A 127 -6.30 -11.58 5.00
CA SER A 127 -7.00 -12.70 4.33
C SER A 127 -6.23 -14.02 4.47
N ILE A 128 -4.89 -13.99 4.38
CA ILE A 128 -4.06 -15.18 4.55
C ILE A 128 -4.04 -15.63 6.01
N ILE A 129 -3.93 -14.70 6.96
CA ILE A 129 -3.99 -15.01 8.40
C ILE A 129 -5.37 -15.55 8.81
N ASP A 130 -6.46 -15.01 8.26
CA ASP A 130 -7.82 -15.52 8.47
C ASP A 130 -7.91 -17.00 8.02
N LYS A 131 -7.34 -17.35 6.86
CA LYS A 131 -7.25 -18.74 6.38
C LYS A 131 -6.45 -19.64 7.32
N PHE A 132 -5.34 -19.15 7.85
CA PHE A 132 -4.55 -19.90 8.83
C PHE A 132 -5.35 -20.11 10.12
N LYS A 133 -6.09 -19.11 10.56
CA LYS A 133 -6.97 -19.18 11.73
C LYS A 133 -8.09 -20.20 11.56
N GLU A 134 -8.72 -20.30 10.38
CA GLU A 134 -9.76 -21.30 10.08
C GLU A 134 -9.24 -22.75 10.09
N LYS A 135 -7.93 -22.95 9.88
CA LYS A 135 -7.29 -24.27 9.98
C LYS A 135 -7.07 -24.70 11.44
N ILE A 136 -7.07 -23.78 12.41
CA ILE A 136 -6.81 -24.05 13.85
C ILE A 136 -7.84 -25.00 14.48
N PRO A 137 -9.18 -24.84 14.29
CA PRO A 137 -10.17 -25.72 14.90
C PRO A 137 -10.23 -27.12 14.26
N ASN A 138 -9.74 -27.28 13.02
CA ASN A 138 -10.10 -28.41 12.16
C ASN A 138 -9.06 -29.53 12.06
N LYS A 139 -7.90 -29.47 12.74
CA LYS A 139 -6.91 -30.57 12.64
C LYS A 139 -6.21 -30.91 13.95
N THR A 140 -6.62 -32.06 14.50
CA THR A 140 -5.74 -33.23 14.64
C THR A 140 -4.74 -33.19 13.48
N TYR A 141 -3.49 -32.80 13.72
CA TYR A 141 -2.42 -32.92 12.72
C TYR A 141 -2.26 -34.41 12.43
N SER A 142 -3.06 -34.92 11.49
CA SER A 142 -3.11 -36.32 11.10
C SER A 142 -1.73 -36.67 10.56
N ASN A 143 -0.92 -37.30 11.41
CA ASN A 143 0.26 -38.11 11.11
C ASN A 143 0.88 -37.82 9.74
N LEU A 144 1.35 -36.59 9.53
CA LEU A 144 2.45 -36.40 8.59
C LEU A 144 3.63 -37.06 9.28
N THR A 145 4.00 -38.21 8.72
CA THR A 145 5.19 -38.98 9.07
C THR A 145 6.31 -38.03 9.45
N ARG A 146 6.90 -38.34 10.59
CA ARG A 146 7.81 -37.54 11.42
C ARG A 146 9.16 -37.21 10.76
N GLN A 147 9.21 -36.98 9.44
CA GLN A 147 10.45 -36.90 8.69
C GLN A 147 10.81 -35.55 8.08
N GLU A 148 9.92 -34.56 7.94
CA GLU A 148 10.35 -33.21 7.54
C GLU A 148 9.48 -32.11 8.17
N LYS A 149 9.62 -31.89 9.50
CA LYS A 149 9.14 -30.65 10.13
C LYS A 149 10.05 -29.48 9.73
N ASN A 150 9.82 -28.94 8.54
CA ASN A 150 10.41 -27.66 8.16
C ASN A 150 9.41 -26.57 8.56
N VAL A 151 9.82 -25.64 9.43
CA VAL A 151 9.18 -24.34 9.73
C VAL A 151 8.87 -23.48 8.46
N LYS A 152 9.24 -24.02 7.30
CA LYS A 152 9.31 -23.36 6.01
C LYS A 152 8.06 -23.56 5.15
N ILE A 153 7.20 -24.53 5.42
CA ILE A 153 6.04 -24.80 4.56
C ILE A 153 5.03 -23.65 4.66
N HIS A 154 4.59 -23.30 5.87
CA HIS A 154 3.62 -22.23 6.06
C HIS A 154 4.14 -20.84 5.68
N LEU A 155 5.42 -20.57 5.91
CA LEU A 155 6.03 -19.30 5.52
C LEU A 155 6.18 -19.18 3.98
N THR A 156 6.44 -20.29 3.30
CA THR A 156 6.46 -20.34 1.83
C THR A 156 5.05 -20.19 1.26
N GLU A 157 4.07 -20.93 1.80
CA GLU A 157 2.64 -20.82 1.46
C GLU A 157 2.17 -19.36 1.60
N PHE A 158 2.53 -18.69 2.71
CA PHE A 158 2.21 -17.29 2.96
C PHE A 158 2.79 -16.36 1.88
N SER A 159 4.08 -16.48 1.59
CA SER A 159 4.78 -15.65 0.59
C SER A 159 4.23 -15.85 -0.83
N GLU A 160 3.92 -17.10 -1.18
CA GLU A 160 3.34 -17.46 -2.47
C GLU A 160 1.93 -16.89 -2.63
N GLU A 161 1.07 -17.10 -1.64
CA GLU A 161 -0.31 -16.60 -1.67
C GLU A 161 -0.36 -15.08 -1.72
N TYR A 162 0.48 -14.40 -0.92
CA TYR A 162 0.55 -12.94 -0.93
C TYR A 162 0.87 -12.40 -2.33
N TYR A 163 1.90 -12.91 -3.01
CA TYR A 163 2.20 -12.36 -4.34
C TYR A 163 1.24 -12.81 -5.43
N LEU A 164 0.60 -13.97 -5.33
CA LEU A 164 -0.45 -14.31 -6.28
C LEU A 164 -1.61 -13.32 -6.17
N LYS A 165 -2.03 -12.99 -4.94
CA LYS A 165 -3.07 -11.98 -4.68
C LYS A 165 -2.61 -10.57 -5.08
N ASN A 166 -1.37 -10.18 -4.79
CA ASN A 166 -0.86 -8.86 -5.18
C ASN A 166 -0.69 -8.73 -6.72
N LYS A 167 -0.19 -9.77 -7.39
CA LYS A 167 -0.11 -9.81 -8.86
C LYS A 167 -1.49 -9.74 -9.50
N MET A 168 -2.48 -10.41 -8.91
CA MET A 168 -3.88 -10.31 -9.35
C MET A 168 -4.43 -8.88 -9.18
N ASN A 169 -4.17 -8.22 -8.04
CA ASN A 169 -4.48 -6.80 -7.83
C ASN A 169 -3.91 -5.92 -8.95
N LEU A 170 -2.61 -6.03 -9.20
CA LEU A 170 -1.93 -5.25 -10.23
C LEU A 170 -2.49 -5.55 -11.63
N THR A 171 -2.80 -6.81 -11.93
CA THR A 171 -3.37 -7.21 -13.23
C THR A 171 -4.77 -6.64 -13.45
N ILE A 172 -5.58 -6.50 -12.39
CA ILE A 172 -6.92 -5.90 -12.46
C ILE A 172 -6.85 -4.40 -12.75
N LEU A 173 -5.76 -3.72 -12.38
CA LEU A 173 -5.54 -2.30 -12.66
C LEU A 173 -5.25 -2.03 -14.15
N PHE A 174 -4.57 -2.95 -14.83
CA PHE A 174 -4.15 -2.73 -16.21
C PHE A 174 -5.32 -2.87 -17.21
N PRO A 175 -5.46 -1.92 -18.16
CA PRO A 175 -6.53 -1.96 -19.15
C PRO A 175 -6.44 -3.23 -20.02
N LYS A 176 -7.54 -3.98 -20.12
CA LYS A 176 -7.65 -5.20 -20.94
C LYS A 176 -7.86 -4.94 -22.44
N SER A 177 -7.94 -3.68 -22.88
CA SER A 177 -8.24 -3.36 -24.28
C SER A 177 -7.03 -3.58 -25.18
N LYS A 178 -7.26 -4.16 -26.38
CA LYS A 178 -6.24 -4.30 -27.42
C LYS A 178 -5.73 -2.90 -27.79
N ALA A 179 -4.46 -2.63 -27.51
CA ALA A 179 -3.80 -1.40 -27.94
C ALA A 179 -3.91 -1.25 -29.46
N SER A 180 -4.27 -0.06 -29.95
CA SER A 180 -4.23 0.25 -31.38
C SER A 180 -2.80 0.14 -31.90
N ASP A 181 -2.61 -0.11 -33.20
CA ASP A 181 -1.27 -0.31 -33.75
C ASP A 181 -0.37 0.94 -33.63
N ARG A 182 -0.97 2.13 -33.53
CA ARG A 182 -0.27 3.38 -33.21
C ARG A 182 0.28 3.38 -31.78
N VAL A 183 -0.52 2.95 -30.80
CA VAL A 183 -0.11 2.83 -29.39
C VAL A 183 0.94 1.73 -29.23
N LYS A 184 0.79 0.60 -29.92
CA LYS A 184 1.81 -0.46 -29.95
C LYS A 184 3.15 0.01 -30.51
N LYS A 185 3.15 0.85 -31.55
CA LYS A 185 4.38 1.46 -32.10
C LYS A 185 5.04 2.44 -31.11
N MET A 186 4.27 3.16 -30.30
CA MET A 186 4.81 4.02 -29.24
C MET A 186 5.36 3.22 -28.04
N LEU A 187 4.76 2.08 -27.72
CA LEU A 187 5.22 1.14 -26.67
C LEU A 187 6.48 0.35 -27.05
N LYS A 188 6.91 0.39 -28.32
CA LYS A 188 8.17 -0.20 -28.80
C LYS A 188 9.40 0.66 -28.51
N ASN A 189 9.24 1.80 -27.82
CA ASN A 189 10.37 2.60 -27.37
C ASN A 189 10.95 1.98 -26.09
N ASP A 190 12.26 1.72 -26.08
CA ASP A 190 12.96 1.13 -24.93
C ASP A 190 12.83 1.99 -23.66
N HIS A 191 12.65 3.29 -23.84
CA HIS A 191 12.43 4.26 -22.77
C HIS A 191 10.97 4.35 -22.28
N SER A 192 10.03 3.65 -22.91
CA SER A 192 8.62 3.68 -22.48
C SER A 192 8.31 2.67 -21.37
N ILE A 193 7.52 3.12 -20.38
CA ILE A 193 6.98 2.25 -19.32
C ILE A 193 5.79 1.50 -19.89
N THR A 194 5.97 0.22 -20.23
CA THR A 194 4.87 -0.67 -20.60
C THR A 194 4.19 -1.21 -19.34
N GLY A 195 2.94 -1.69 -19.47
CA GLY A 195 2.26 -2.33 -18.34
C GLY A 195 2.99 -3.58 -17.84
N GLU A 196 3.62 -4.31 -18.77
CA GLU A 196 4.44 -5.49 -18.48
C GLU A 196 5.68 -5.11 -17.67
N LYS A 197 6.46 -4.11 -18.11
CA LYS A 197 7.62 -3.60 -17.34
C LYS A 197 7.22 -3.14 -15.95
N LEU A 198 6.10 -2.42 -15.83
CA LEU A 198 5.60 -1.97 -14.52
C LEU A 198 5.19 -3.16 -13.63
N LEU A 199 4.54 -4.17 -14.20
CA LEU A 199 4.19 -5.39 -13.47
C LEU A 199 5.44 -6.14 -13.01
N GLU A 200 6.46 -6.27 -13.85
CA GLU A 200 7.73 -6.91 -13.50
C GLU A 200 8.45 -6.13 -12.38
N MET A 201 8.54 -4.81 -12.48
CA MET A 201 9.12 -3.97 -11.43
C MET A 201 8.36 -4.10 -10.11
N ALA A 202 7.02 -3.99 -10.15
CA ALA A 202 6.17 -4.01 -8.97
C ALA A 202 6.10 -5.40 -8.31
N THR A 203 6.29 -6.48 -9.08
CA THR A 203 6.25 -7.87 -8.60
C THR A 203 7.63 -8.51 -8.46
N SER A 204 8.71 -7.72 -8.57
CA SER A 204 10.08 -8.22 -8.47
C SER A 204 10.32 -8.92 -7.12
N ARG A 205 10.65 -10.20 -7.22
CA ARG A 205 10.93 -11.08 -6.08
C ARG A 205 12.40 -11.50 -6.14
N GLU A 206 13.25 -10.77 -5.45
CA GLU A 206 14.61 -11.24 -5.18
C GLU A 206 14.69 -11.81 -3.77
N PHE A 207 15.07 -13.08 -3.67
CA PHE A 207 15.24 -13.80 -2.41
C PHE A 207 16.71 -14.19 -2.26
N PHE A 208 17.50 -13.30 -1.67
CA PHE A 208 18.90 -13.60 -1.36
C PHE A 208 19.04 -14.67 -0.26
N ASP A 209 18.02 -14.86 0.59
CA ASP A 209 17.97 -15.90 1.62
C ASP A 209 16.51 -16.38 1.82
N LYS A 210 16.32 -17.68 2.04
CA LYS A 210 15.03 -18.30 2.38
C LYS A 210 14.48 -17.82 3.72
N ASN A 211 15.33 -17.36 4.64
CA ASN A 211 14.87 -16.73 5.89
C ASN A 211 14.25 -15.33 5.66
N ASN A 212 14.45 -14.77 4.46
CA ASN A 212 14.00 -13.43 4.09
C ASN A 212 12.83 -13.47 3.10
N ILE A 213 12.11 -14.59 3.02
CA ILE A 213 11.08 -14.84 2.00
C ILE A 213 9.89 -13.88 2.04
N ILE A 214 9.70 -13.15 3.14
CA ILE A 214 8.66 -12.12 3.29
C ILE A 214 9.20 -10.68 3.26
N LYS A 215 10.53 -10.47 3.12
CA LYS A 215 11.11 -9.11 3.09
C LYS A 215 10.55 -8.26 1.95
N PHE A 216 10.23 -8.88 0.82
CA PHE A 216 9.61 -8.18 -0.31
C PHE A 216 8.26 -7.55 0.04
N ILE A 217 7.48 -8.19 0.94
CA ILE A 217 6.19 -7.67 1.42
C ILE A 217 6.41 -6.35 2.17
N MET A 218 7.40 -6.32 3.07
CA MET A 218 7.74 -5.08 3.79
C MET A 218 8.29 -4.01 2.88
N ARG A 219 9.06 -4.38 1.87
CA ARG A 219 9.58 -3.47 0.86
C ARG A 219 8.45 -2.76 0.11
N GLU A 220 7.46 -3.52 -0.33
CA GLU A 220 6.25 -3.01 -0.98
C GLU A 220 5.43 -2.10 -0.06
N ILE A 221 5.23 -2.49 1.21
CA ILE A 221 4.53 -1.66 2.20
C ILE A 221 5.26 -0.33 2.41
N LYS A 222 6.58 -0.37 2.66
CA LYS A 222 7.42 0.81 2.86
C LYS A 222 7.41 1.74 1.66
N ALA A 223 7.42 1.19 0.45
CA ALA A 223 7.28 1.96 -0.78
C ALA A 223 5.92 2.67 -0.86
N SER A 224 4.81 1.96 -0.58
CA SER A 224 3.48 2.58 -0.52
C SER A 224 3.38 3.68 0.54
N VAL A 225 3.94 3.47 1.73
CA VAL A 225 3.97 4.48 2.81
C VAL A 225 4.72 5.72 2.33
N PHE A 226 5.90 5.56 1.72
CA PHE A 226 6.68 6.68 1.19
C PHE A 226 5.92 7.49 0.12
N VAL A 227 5.28 6.81 -0.83
CA VAL A 227 4.48 7.47 -1.88
C VAL A 227 3.28 8.21 -1.29
N CYS A 228 2.60 7.62 -0.30
CA CYS A 228 1.53 8.30 0.43
C CYS A 228 2.06 9.57 1.10
N LYS A 229 3.15 9.49 1.87
CA LYS A 229 3.75 10.65 2.54
C LYS A 229 4.16 11.74 1.56
N LEU A 230 4.73 11.41 0.41
CA LEU A 230 5.06 12.41 -0.63
C LEU A 230 3.82 13.18 -1.10
N MET A 231 2.71 12.48 -1.29
CA MET A 231 1.45 13.12 -1.70
C MET A 231 0.82 13.94 -0.56
N PHE A 232 0.86 13.45 0.67
CA PHE A 232 0.33 14.16 1.84
C PHE A 232 1.17 15.38 2.24
N ALA A 233 2.48 15.36 2.00
CA ALA A 233 3.34 16.52 2.20
C ALA A 233 2.90 17.71 1.34
N LYS A 234 2.38 17.46 0.12
CA LYS A 234 1.76 18.50 -0.72
C LYS A 234 0.45 19.05 -0.16
N MET A 235 -0.19 18.28 0.71
CA MET A 235 -1.42 18.66 1.42
C MET A 235 -1.16 19.40 2.74
N ASP A 236 0.11 19.70 3.03
CA ASP A 236 0.57 20.25 4.32
C ASP A 236 0.31 19.32 5.51
N LEU A 237 0.28 18.01 5.28
CA LEU A 237 0.11 16.99 6.31
C LEU A 237 1.38 16.12 6.40
N ALA A 238 2.16 16.32 7.45
CA ALA A 238 3.40 15.58 7.69
C ALA A 238 3.13 14.12 8.09
N ASP A 239 2.18 13.91 9.00
CA ASP A 239 1.95 12.62 9.66
C ASP A 239 0.52 12.12 9.36
N PRO A 240 0.24 11.67 8.13
CA PRO A 240 -1.11 11.38 7.68
C PRO A 240 -1.78 10.19 8.38
N PHE A 241 -0.98 9.31 8.99
CA PHE A 241 -1.43 8.10 9.67
C PHE A 241 -1.55 8.28 11.19
N SER A 242 -1.09 9.42 11.73
CA SER A 242 -1.12 9.69 13.17
C SER A 242 -2.56 9.92 13.64
N LYS A 243 -2.88 9.39 14.83
CA LYS A 243 -4.12 9.74 15.54
C LYS A 243 -3.88 11.02 16.34
N THR A 244 -4.81 11.96 16.25
CA THR A 244 -4.83 13.17 17.09
C THR A 244 -5.33 12.92 18.52
N GLU A 245 -5.65 11.68 18.91
CA GLU A 245 -6.19 11.37 20.24
C GLU A 245 -5.52 10.12 20.85
N GLU A 246 -4.92 10.31 22.03
CA GLU A 246 -4.71 9.40 23.17
C GLU A 246 -4.16 7.98 22.97
N THR A 247 -3.69 7.56 21.79
CA THR A 247 -3.00 6.27 21.64
C THR A 247 -1.49 6.43 21.56
N MET A 248 -0.75 5.75 22.46
CA MET A 248 0.73 5.72 22.46
C MET A 248 1.36 5.01 21.23
N ILE A 249 0.55 4.42 20.34
CA ILE A 249 1.06 3.57 19.25
C ILE A 249 0.90 4.31 17.92
N ASP A 250 2.02 4.62 17.29
CA ASP A 250 2.08 5.22 15.97
C ASP A 250 1.82 4.16 14.88
N ALA A 251 0.77 4.36 14.09
CA ALA A 251 0.42 3.46 13.01
C ALA A 251 1.52 3.37 11.94
N GLU A 252 2.20 4.48 11.62
CA GLU A 252 3.30 4.48 10.64
C GLU A 252 4.50 3.67 11.16
N GLU A 253 4.82 3.81 12.44
CA GLU A 253 5.86 3.01 13.09
C GLU A 253 5.52 1.52 13.01
N VAL A 254 4.28 1.13 13.33
CA VAL A 254 3.82 -0.26 13.18
C VAL A 254 3.95 -0.75 11.74
N MET A 255 3.49 0.03 10.75
CA MET A 255 3.57 -0.32 9.31
C MET A 255 4.99 -0.53 8.81
N THR A 256 5.99 0.12 9.41
CA THR A 256 7.38 0.14 8.94
C THR A 256 8.37 -0.63 9.82
N SER A 257 7.93 -1.03 11.02
CA SER A 257 8.70 -1.82 12.00
C SER A 257 9.08 -3.22 11.49
N ASN A 258 10.13 -3.79 12.11
CA ASN A 258 10.48 -5.20 11.89
C ASN A 258 9.60 -6.15 12.74
N ASP A 259 9.07 -5.65 13.86
CA ASP A 259 8.33 -6.44 14.82
C ASP A 259 6.97 -6.91 14.26
N PHE A 260 6.31 -6.08 13.42
CA PHE A 260 4.95 -6.39 12.97
C PHE A 260 4.85 -7.49 11.91
N ILE A 261 5.45 -7.33 10.73
CA ILE A 261 5.33 -8.34 9.65
C ILE A 261 6.57 -9.26 9.62
N PRO A 262 7.82 -8.73 9.61
CA PRO A 262 9.01 -9.57 9.55
C PRO A 262 9.19 -10.54 10.72
N GLU A 263 8.73 -10.22 11.93
CA GLU A 263 8.89 -11.10 13.09
C GLU A 263 7.62 -11.87 13.43
N LEU A 264 6.45 -11.21 13.42
CA LEU A 264 5.21 -11.85 13.83
C LEU A 264 4.73 -12.92 12.87
N ILE A 265 4.90 -12.74 11.55
CA ILE A 265 4.45 -13.73 10.57
C ILE A 265 5.29 -15.02 10.67
N PRO A 266 6.64 -14.96 10.69
CA PRO A 266 7.44 -16.15 10.95
C PRO A 266 7.10 -16.80 12.29
N ALA A 267 6.84 -16.02 13.35
CA ALA A 267 6.40 -16.58 14.63
C ALA A 267 5.05 -17.30 14.52
N ILE A 268 4.07 -16.75 13.79
CA ILE A 268 2.79 -17.43 13.53
C ILE A 268 3.04 -18.76 12.80
N CYS A 269 3.80 -18.75 11.70
CA CYS A 269 4.11 -19.95 10.92
C CYS A 269 4.82 -21.01 11.78
N GLN A 270 5.84 -20.61 12.56
CA GLN A 270 6.56 -21.52 13.45
C GLN A 270 5.63 -22.16 14.49
N ASN A 271 4.78 -21.37 15.15
CA ASN A 271 3.85 -21.90 16.14
C ASN A 271 2.79 -22.83 15.52
N MET A 272 2.44 -22.64 14.24
CA MET A 272 1.61 -23.58 13.48
C MET A 272 2.34 -24.91 13.22
N ASP A 273 3.62 -24.88 12.87
CA ASP A 273 4.43 -26.08 12.62
C ASP A 273 4.76 -26.87 13.91
N GLU A 274 4.93 -26.15 15.02
CA GLU A 274 5.17 -26.70 16.35
C GLU A 274 3.90 -27.16 17.06
N ASN A 275 2.72 -26.78 16.54
CA ASN A 275 1.41 -27.01 17.17
C ASN A 275 1.32 -26.38 18.57
N ASN A 276 1.95 -25.22 18.78
CA ASN A 276 1.88 -24.47 20.02
C ASN A 276 0.67 -23.51 19.98
N LEU A 277 -0.50 -24.05 20.33
CA LEU A 277 -1.78 -23.36 20.15
C LEU A 277 -1.92 -22.09 21.00
N ASP A 278 -1.35 -22.06 22.20
CA ASP A 278 -1.47 -20.90 23.10
C ASP A 278 -0.63 -19.72 22.61
N GLN A 279 0.61 -20.01 22.19
CA GLN A 279 1.47 -19.00 21.60
C GLN A 279 0.94 -18.55 20.23
N LEU A 280 0.42 -19.48 19.42
CA LEU A 280 -0.22 -19.16 18.13
C LEU A 280 -1.38 -18.18 18.30
N LYS A 281 -2.29 -18.44 19.25
CA LYS A 281 -3.40 -17.53 19.57
C LYS A 281 -2.90 -16.15 20.00
N SER A 282 -1.84 -16.12 20.80
CA SER A 282 -1.22 -14.87 21.28
C SER A 282 -0.62 -14.07 20.13
N CYS A 283 0.14 -14.71 19.23
CA CYS A 283 0.72 -14.06 18.04
C CYS A 283 -0.37 -13.56 17.08
N ILE A 284 -1.43 -14.34 16.86
CA ILE A 284 -2.56 -13.92 16.03
C ILE A 284 -3.30 -12.74 16.68
N GLY A 285 -3.49 -12.76 18.00
CA GLY A 285 -4.09 -11.65 18.75
C GLY A 285 -3.27 -10.36 18.61
N ALA A 286 -1.95 -10.44 18.80
CA ALA A 286 -1.04 -9.32 18.57
C ALA A 286 -1.10 -8.81 17.12
N PHE A 287 -1.22 -9.73 16.15
CA PHE A 287 -1.32 -9.37 14.74
C PHE A 287 -2.55 -8.53 14.45
N TYR A 288 -3.74 -8.96 14.90
CA TYR A 288 -4.96 -8.18 14.70
C TYR A 288 -4.94 -6.85 15.45
N PHE A 289 -4.38 -6.83 16.66
CA PHE A 289 -4.25 -5.57 17.41
C PHE A 289 -3.42 -4.53 16.65
N LEU A 290 -2.24 -4.92 16.14
CA LEU A 290 -1.38 -4.03 15.36
C LEU A 290 -2.01 -3.66 14.01
N LEU A 291 -2.64 -4.63 13.34
CA LEU A 291 -3.33 -4.43 12.07
C LEU A 291 -4.49 -3.43 12.20
N ASP A 292 -5.24 -3.47 13.30
CA ASP A 292 -6.33 -2.53 13.56
C ASP A 292 -5.78 -1.10 13.71
N LYS A 293 -4.63 -0.91 14.38
CA LYS A 293 -3.96 0.40 14.44
C LYS A 293 -3.54 0.91 13.07
N VAL A 294 -2.99 0.02 12.24
CA VAL A 294 -2.65 0.34 10.84
C VAL A 294 -3.88 0.79 10.06
N PHE A 295 -5.00 0.06 10.13
CA PHE A 295 -6.21 0.41 9.41
C PHE A 295 -6.90 1.67 9.94
N GLU A 296 -6.88 1.91 11.25
CA GLU A 296 -7.35 3.16 11.84
C GLU A 296 -6.55 4.36 11.30
N GLY A 297 -5.22 4.26 11.23
CA GLY A 297 -4.34 5.29 10.66
C GLY A 297 -4.62 5.55 9.17
N ILE A 298 -4.76 4.49 8.37
CA ILE A 298 -5.10 4.62 6.94
C ILE A 298 -6.49 5.23 6.74
N ASN A 299 -7.49 4.78 7.50
CA ASN A 299 -8.85 5.31 7.42
C ASN A 299 -8.90 6.79 7.81
N ARG A 300 -8.11 7.19 8.81
CA ARG A 300 -7.96 8.60 9.18
C ARG A 300 -7.33 9.42 8.05
N ALA A 301 -6.31 8.91 7.39
CA ALA A 301 -5.71 9.55 6.22
C ALA A 301 -6.75 9.76 5.09
N VAL A 302 -7.61 8.76 4.84
CA VAL A 302 -8.72 8.87 3.88
C VAL A 302 -9.74 9.92 4.31
N GLU A 303 -10.13 9.92 5.58
CA GLU A 303 -11.07 10.88 6.14
C GLU A 303 -10.53 12.32 6.01
N ILE A 304 -9.27 12.56 6.37
CA ILE A 304 -8.61 13.87 6.24
C ILE A 304 -8.54 14.28 4.77
N ALA A 305 -8.10 13.37 3.89
CA ALA A 305 -8.00 13.63 2.45
C ALA A 305 -9.37 13.91 1.81
N SER A 306 -10.44 13.35 2.35
CA SER A 306 -11.81 13.58 1.91
C SER A 306 -12.54 14.71 2.63
N ARG A 307 -11.91 15.35 3.63
CA ARG A 307 -12.55 16.32 4.53
C ARG A 307 -13.81 15.75 5.20
N GLY A 308 -13.73 14.50 5.65
CA GLY A 308 -14.82 13.79 6.32
C GLY A 308 -15.90 13.23 5.38
N GLN A 309 -15.75 13.34 4.06
CA GLN A 309 -16.75 12.84 3.11
C GLN A 309 -16.69 11.32 2.91
N LEU A 310 -15.53 10.71 3.11
CA LEU A 310 -15.32 9.28 3.04
C LEU A 310 -14.99 8.77 4.44
N GLN A 311 -15.93 8.00 4.98
CA GLN A 311 -15.75 7.25 6.22
C GLN A 311 -15.82 5.77 5.84
N LEU A 312 -14.76 5.06 6.18
CA LEU A 312 -14.62 3.64 5.88
C LEU A 312 -14.76 2.84 7.15
N GLU A 313 -15.39 1.67 7.06
CA GLU A 313 -15.23 0.67 8.11
C GLU A 313 -13.76 0.20 8.18
N ILE A 314 -13.37 -0.39 9.31
CA ILE A 314 -11.97 -0.72 9.60
C ILE A 314 -11.35 -1.58 8.48
N TYR A 315 -12.06 -2.62 8.03
CA TYR A 315 -11.60 -3.54 6.98
C TYR A 315 -12.16 -3.21 5.58
N GLU A 316 -12.90 -2.11 5.40
CA GLU A 316 -13.51 -1.77 4.11
C GLU A 316 -12.45 -1.26 3.11
N PRO A 317 -12.34 -1.85 1.90
CA PRO A 317 -11.43 -1.31 0.89
C PRO A 317 -11.96 0.01 0.31
N ILE A 318 -11.04 0.92 -0.06
CA ILE A 318 -11.40 2.21 -0.68
C ILE A 318 -12.08 2.06 -2.06
N TYR A 319 -11.71 1.04 -2.82
CA TYR A 319 -12.24 0.73 -4.16
C TYR A 319 -12.64 -0.73 -4.23
N TYR A 320 -13.45 -1.09 -5.24
CA TYR A 320 -13.84 -2.48 -5.46
C TYR A 320 -12.65 -3.34 -5.90
N THR A 321 -12.39 -4.42 -5.15
CA THR A 321 -11.23 -5.32 -5.34
C THR A 321 -11.60 -6.64 -6.01
N GLY A 322 -12.86 -6.84 -6.44
CA GLY A 322 -13.31 -8.13 -6.95
C GLY A 322 -13.06 -9.27 -5.96
N ASN A 323 -12.59 -10.41 -6.48
CA ASN A 323 -12.37 -11.63 -5.71
C ASN A 323 -10.96 -11.73 -5.09
N ILE A 324 -10.16 -10.66 -5.06
CA ILE A 324 -8.80 -10.73 -4.48
C ILE A 324 -8.85 -11.16 -3.00
N LEU A 325 -9.87 -10.69 -2.28
CA LEU A 325 -10.07 -10.91 -0.85
C LEU A 325 -10.98 -12.10 -0.53
N SER A 326 -11.54 -12.80 -1.54
CA SER A 326 -12.32 -14.01 -1.27
C SER A 326 -11.38 -15.10 -0.73
N ILE A 327 -11.86 -15.79 0.30
CA ILE A 327 -11.19 -16.93 0.94
C ILE A 327 -11.18 -18.11 -0.02
#